data_AF-A0A7C4D6B5-F1
#
_entry.id   AF-A0A7C4D6B5-F1
#
_cell.length_a   1.000
_cell.length_b   1.000
_cell.length_c   1.000
_cell.angle_alpha   90.00
_cell.angle_beta   90.00
_cell.angle_gamma   90.00
#
_symmetry.space_group_name_H-M   'P 1'
#
loop_
_entity.id
_entity.type
_entity.pdbx_description
1 polymer ?
#
loop_
_entity_poly.entity_id
_entity_poly.type
_entity_poly.pdbx_seq_one_letter_code
_entity_poly.pdbx_strand_id
1 'polypeptide(L)'
;MGRKKIKDPFKGGLASRIYLAAFSRPISSYEIAKRVIPSSPAQNASGRILRVVEGFPEYFSLTTERITRRKFRTLIRSKFEPLLSRLAETCQLDSEELNILRSFENNFRKAFGIFLDLTLKRDRDYLTRSLNAFEELLNALCLMAYMARLCSHSQNETKAFSFYMLSRTLPDVLEVTGMGNSELINIAKDLSQTISYQAIAKLYTKLRKRVPPAYEIAFTMLEGLEKYYKHFEKTP
;
A
#
# COMPACT_ATOMS: atom_id res chain seq x y z
N MET A 1 14.43 32.35 -2.80
CA MET A 1 14.54 31.01 -2.15
C MET A 1 14.47 29.92 -3.22
N GLY A 2 15.57 29.22 -3.50
CA GLY A 2 15.60 28.17 -4.51
C GLY A 2 14.69 27.01 -4.12
N ARG A 3 13.77 26.60 -5.03
CA ARG A 3 12.96 25.40 -4.83
C ARG A 3 13.91 24.21 -4.61
N LYS A 4 13.90 23.61 -3.41
CA LYS A 4 14.61 22.35 -3.14
C LYS A 4 14.19 21.34 -4.23
N LYS A 5 15.13 20.91 -5.07
CA LYS A 5 14.88 19.81 -6.02
C LYS A 5 14.41 18.62 -5.20
N ILE A 6 13.18 18.17 -5.43
CA ILE A 6 12.72 16.88 -4.91
C ILE A 6 13.64 15.85 -5.56
N LYS A 7 14.38 15.09 -4.76
CA LYS A 7 15.37 14.10 -5.27
C LYS A 7 14.81 12.68 -5.32
N ASP A 8 13.67 12.44 -4.70
CA ASP A 8 13.18 11.09 -4.42
C ASP A 8 11.65 11.10 -4.27
N PRO A 9 10.91 10.50 -5.21
CA PRO A 9 9.46 10.36 -5.15
C PRO A 9 8.95 9.66 -3.90
N PHE A 10 9.76 8.90 -3.17
CA PHE A 10 9.28 8.27 -1.93
C PHE A 10 9.25 9.22 -0.73
N LYS A 11 10.13 10.23 -0.67
CA LYS A 11 10.35 11.00 0.57
C LYS A 11 9.29 12.04 0.88
N GLY A 12 8.50 12.46 -0.11
CA GLY A 12 7.41 13.41 0.12
C GLY A 12 7.08 14.33 -1.03
N GLY A 13 6.23 15.32 -0.75
CA GLY A 13 5.84 16.34 -1.71
C GLY A 13 4.91 15.82 -2.79
N LEU A 14 4.92 16.49 -3.96
CA LEU A 14 4.00 16.15 -5.05
C LEU A 14 4.32 14.80 -5.72
N ALA A 15 5.60 14.46 -5.87
CA ALA A 15 6.02 13.21 -6.50
C ALA A 15 5.54 11.97 -5.70
N SER A 16 5.64 12.01 -4.37
CA SER A 16 5.12 10.97 -3.46
C SER A 16 3.63 10.74 -3.61
N ARG A 17 2.85 11.82 -3.63
CA ARG A 17 1.40 11.74 -3.80
C ARG A 17 0.99 11.19 -5.17
N ILE A 18 1.72 11.56 -6.22
CA ILE A 18 1.54 10.98 -7.56
C ILE A 18 1.86 9.49 -7.53
N TYR A 19 2.96 9.10 -6.87
CA TYR A 19 3.38 7.72 -6.75
C TYR A 19 2.31 6.84 -6.09
N LEU A 20 1.74 7.29 -4.96
CA LEU A 20 0.65 6.59 -4.28
C LEU A 20 -0.60 6.53 -5.17
N ALA A 21 -1.01 7.65 -5.76
CA ALA A 21 -2.21 7.72 -6.59
C ALA A 21 -2.15 6.81 -7.84
N ALA A 22 -0.96 6.59 -8.40
CA ALA A 22 -0.74 5.77 -9.58
C ALA A 22 -0.19 4.36 -9.28
N PHE A 23 -0.15 3.96 -8.00
CA PHE A 23 0.42 2.67 -7.61
C PHE A 23 -0.50 1.49 -7.94
N SER A 24 -1.79 1.57 -7.61
CA SER A 24 -2.69 0.43 -7.78
C SER A 24 -2.99 0.13 -9.25
N ARG A 25 -3.13 1.16 -10.09
CA ARG A 25 -3.48 1.04 -11.50
C ARG A 25 -2.99 2.23 -12.34
N PRO A 26 -2.85 2.07 -13.67
CA PRO A 26 -2.69 3.21 -14.57
C PRO A 26 -3.81 4.23 -14.40
N ILE A 27 -3.46 5.50 -14.26
CA ILE A 27 -4.39 6.60 -14.02
C ILE A 27 -3.96 7.84 -14.78
N SER A 28 -4.90 8.64 -15.27
CA SER A 28 -4.54 9.84 -16.04
C SER A 28 -4.01 10.96 -15.15
N SER A 29 -3.17 11.83 -15.71
CA SER A 29 -2.66 13.01 -15.01
C SER A 29 -3.77 13.94 -14.52
N TYR A 30 -4.91 13.97 -15.21
CA TYR A 30 -6.10 14.74 -14.82
C TYR A 30 -6.80 14.13 -13.59
N GLU A 31 -6.96 12.81 -13.55
CA GLU A 31 -7.53 12.11 -12.38
C GLU A 31 -6.60 12.21 -11.16
N ILE A 32 -5.28 12.10 -11.37
CA ILE A 32 -4.29 12.35 -10.31
C ILE A 32 -4.43 13.78 -9.79
N ALA A 33 -4.50 14.77 -10.69
CA ALA A 33 -4.64 16.17 -10.30
C ALA A 33 -5.86 16.42 -9.41
N LYS A 34 -7.02 15.82 -9.73
CA LYS A 34 -8.22 15.89 -8.88
C LYS A 34 -8.01 15.33 -7.47
N ARG A 35 -7.17 14.30 -7.32
CA ARG A 35 -6.89 13.65 -6.03
C ARG A 35 -5.82 14.39 -5.22
N VAL A 36 -4.78 14.92 -5.87
CA VAL A 36 -3.59 15.45 -5.18
C VAL A 36 -3.55 16.99 -5.08
N ILE A 37 -4.30 17.70 -5.93
CA ILE A 37 -4.41 19.17 -5.92
C ILE A 37 -5.89 19.56 -6.20
N PRO A 38 -6.83 19.23 -5.29
CA PRO A 38 -8.26 19.45 -5.53
C PRO A 38 -8.61 20.94 -5.64
N SER A 39 -7.84 21.83 -5.01
CA SER A 39 -8.06 23.28 -5.02
C SER A 39 -7.63 23.99 -6.32
N SER A 40 -7.00 23.29 -7.26
CA SER A 40 -6.56 23.85 -8.55
C SER A 40 -7.44 23.32 -9.69
N PRO A 41 -7.75 24.12 -10.72
CA PRO A 41 -8.32 23.60 -11.95
C PRO A 41 -7.48 22.43 -12.46
N ALA A 42 -8.11 21.26 -12.61
CA ALA A 42 -7.40 20.01 -12.90
C ALA A 42 -6.65 20.05 -14.24
N GLN A 43 -7.07 20.90 -15.19
CA GLN A 43 -6.37 21.16 -16.44
C GLN A 43 -4.97 21.77 -16.20
N ASN A 44 -4.86 22.77 -15.32
CA ASN A 44 -3.59 23.43 -15.00
C ASN A 44 -2.67 22.53 -14.16
N ALA A 45 -3.27 21.77 -13.24
CA ALA A 45 -2.53 20.83 -12.40
C ALA A 45 -2.04 19.60 -13.20
N SER A 46 -2.78 19.13 -14.20
CA SER A 46 -2.40 17.98 -15.05
C SER A 46 -1.04 18.16 -15.73
N GLY A 47 -0.78 19.34 -16.31
CA GLY A 47 0.53 19.64 -16.91
C GLY A 47 1.66 19.64 -15.88
N ARG A 48 1.39 20.08 -14.64
CA ARG A 48 2.36 19.98 -13.54
C ARG A 48 2.62 18.54 -13.11
N ILE A 49 1.60 17.68 -13.09
CA ILE A 49 1.76 16.24 -12.80
C ILE A 49 2.69 15.60 -13.84
N LEU A 50 2.45 15.84 -15.13
CA LEU A 50 3.26 15.28 -16.21
C LEU A 50 4.73 15.69 -16.09
N ARG A 51 5.01 16.99 -15.90
CA ARG A 51 6.40 17.47 -15.71
C ARG A 51 7.10 16.83 -14.51
N VAL A 52 6.38 16.55 -13.42
CA VAL A 52 6.96 15.85 -12.27
C VAL A 52 7.27 14.40 -12.64
N VAL A 53 6.34 13.71 -13.28
CA VAL A 53 6.49 12.31 -13.68
C VAL A 53 7.64 12.12 -14.69
N GLU A 54 7.73 12.99 -15.70
CA GLU A 54 8.81 13.00 -16.68
C GLU A 54 10.18 13.23 -16.05
N GLY A 55 10.23 13.92 -14.91
CA GLY A 55 11.45 14.12 -14.13
C GLY A 55 11.94 12.88 -13.35
N PHE A 56 11.16 11.80 -13.32
CA PHE A 56 11.46 10.57 -12.56
C PHE A 56 11.11 9.30 -13.37
N PRO A 57 11.72 9.08 -14.56
CA PRO A 57 11.39 7.96 -15.44
C PRO A 57 11.64 6.58 -14.81
N GLU A 58 12.52 6.48 -13.83
CA GLU A 58 12.80 5.26 -13.05
C GLU A 58 11.67 4.90 -12.08
N TYR A 59 10.81 5.87 -11.69
CA TYR A 59 9.69 5.65 -10.78
C TYR A 59 8.34 5.47 -11.48
N PHE A 60 8.22 5.92 -12.74
CA PHE A 60 6.95 5.94 -13.44
C PHE A 60 7.05 5.33 -14.84
N SER A 61 5.98 4.68 -15.28
CA SER A 61 5.75 4.30 -16.67
C SER A 61 4.62 5.14 -17.25
N LEU A 62 4.83 5.64 -18.47
CA LEU A 62 3.84 6.39 -19.23
C LEU A 62 3.32 5.54 -20.38
N THR A 63 2.00 5.45 -20.51
CA THR A 63 1.34 4.77 -21.64
C THR A 63 0.33 5.73 -22.27
N THR A 64 0.28 5.78 -23.60
CA THR A 64 -0.69 6.62 -24.31
C THR A 64 -1.84 5.76 -24.82
N GLU A 65 -3.06 6.11 -24.44
CA GLU A 65 -4.29 5.44 -24.85
C GLU A 65 -5.07 6.35 -25.80
N ARG A 66 -5.60 5.78 -26.89
CA ARG A 66 -6.45 6.52 -27.83
C ARG A 66 -7.89 6.52 -27.33
N ILE A 67 -8.42 7.69 -26.95
CA ILE A 67 -9.82 7.84 -26.50
C ILE A 67 -10.75 8.01 -27.70
N THR A 68 -10.37 8.86 -28.65
CA THR A 68 -11.13 9.09 -29.88
C THR A 68 -10.18 9.17 -31.06
N ARG A 69 -10.72 9.31 -32.29
CA ARG A 69 -9.89 9.45 -33.49
C ARG A 69 -8.83 10.57 -33.37
N ARG A 70 -9.11 11.64 -32.63
CA ARG A 70 -8.25 12.82 -32.47
C ARG A 70 -7.75 13.06 -31.04
N LYS A 71 -8.15 12.24 -30.06
CA LYS A 71 -7.84 12.47 -28.64
C LYS A 71 -7.10 11.30 -28.03
N PHE A 72 -5.97 11.61 -27.41
CA PHE A 72 -5.15 10.66 -26.66
C PHE A 72 -5.15 11.03 -25.17
N ARG A 73 -4.97 10.03 -24.32
CA ARG A 73 -4.81 10.15 -22.87
C ARG A 73 -3.51 9.53 -22.46
N THR A 74 -2.71 10.28 -21.71
CA THR A 74 -1.53 9.73 -21.06
C THR A 74 -1.93 9.14 -19.72
N LEU A 75 -1.64 7.86 -19.54
CA LEU A 75 -1.78 7.11 -18.32
C LEU A 75 -0.42 7.03 -17.63
N ILE A 76 -0.43 7.27 -16.33
CA ILE A 76 0.73 7.18 -15.45
C ILE A 76 0.51 5.96 -14.57
N ARG A 77 1.54 5.13 -14.43
CA ARG A 77 1.60 4.03 -13.46
C ARG A 77 2.92 4.09 -12.71
N SER A 78 2.88 3.90 -11.41
CA SER A 78 4.10 3.79 -10.59
C SER A 78 4.74 2.42 -10.79
N LYS A 79 6.05 2.38 -11.05
CA LYS A 79 6.83 1.14 -11.15
C LYS A 79 6.93 0.46 -9.78
N PHE A 80 7.13 -0.85 -9.73
CA PHE A 80 7.24 -1.56 -8.43
C PHE A 80 8.69 -1.74 -7.99
N GLU A 81 9.59 -1.88 -8.95
CA GLU A 81 11.03 -2.10 -8.79
C GLU A 81 11.71 -1.08 -7.87
N PRO A 82 11.40 0.23 -7.94
CA PRO A 82 11.97 1.19 -6.99
C PRO A 82 11.55 0.92 -5.54
N LEU A 83 10.31 0.48 -5.32
CA LEU A 83 9.84 0.11 -3.99
C LEU A 83 10.56 -1.15 -3.51
N LEU A 84 10.68 -2.18 -4.36
CA LEU A 84 11.42 -3.40 -4.04
C LEU A 84 12.87 -3.13 -3.68
N SER A 85 13.56 -2.31 -4.48
CA SER A 85 14.97 -1.97 -4.24
C SER A 85 15.14 -1.28 -2.88
N ARG A 86 14.24 -0.36 -2.54
CA ARG A 86 14.25 0.33 -1.25
C ARG A 86 13.87 -0.57 -0.08
N LEU A 87 12.94 -1.50 -0.27
CA LEU A 87 12.60 -2.52 0.73
C LEU A 87 13.79 -3.45 0.99
N ALA A 88 14.51 -3.87 -0.05
CA ALA A 88 15.72 -4.68 0.07
C ALA A 88 16.74 -4.03 1.02
N GLU A 89 17.03 -2.75 0.79
CA GLU A 89 17.99 -1.99 1.61
C GLU A 89 17.46 -1.73 3.02
N THR A 90 16.23 -1.21 3.14
CA THR A 90 15.70 -0.73 4.42
C THR A 90 15.34 -1.88 5.36
N CYS A 91 14.72 -2.92 4.83
CA CYS A 91 14.25 -4.08 5.59
C CYS A 91 15.26 -5.24 5.58
N GLN A 92 16.40 -5.09 4.89
CA GLN A 92 17.43 -6.13 4.74
C GLN A 92 16.83 -7.43 4.18
N LEU A 93 16.07 -7.29 3.09
CA LEU A 93 15.44 -8.43 2.44
C LEU A 93 16.45 -9.18 1.57
N ASP A 94 16.43 -10.50 1.66
CA ASP A 94 17.22 -11.38 0.80
C ASP A 94 16.53 -11.64 -0.55
N SER A 95 17.21 -12.38 -1.43
CA SER A 95 16.71 -12.68 -2.77
C SER A 95 15.41 -13.48 -2.77
N GLU A 96 15.21 -14.36 -1.79
CA GLU A 96 13.99 -15.17 -1.67
C GLU A 96 12.80 -14.28 -1.30
N GLU A 97 12.97 -13.43 -0.29
CA GLU A 97 11.95 -12.47 0.16
C GLU A 97 11.59 -11.46 -0.95
N LEU A 98 12.58 -11.01 -1.73
CA LEU A 98 12.33 -10.13 -2.88
C LEU A 98 11.56 -10.83 -3.99
N ASN A 99 11.84 -12.12 -4.26
CA ASN A 99 11.11 -12.88 -5.26
C ASN A 99 9.66 -13.14 -4.85
N ILE A 100 9.42 -13.39 -3.55
CA ILE A 100 8.08 -13.43 -2.95
C ILE A 100 7.33 -12.13 -3.21
N LEU A 101 7.96 -10.98 -2.94
CA LEU A 101 7.30 -9.69 -3.14
C LEU A 101 7.02 -9.40 -4.62
N ARG A 102 7.92 -9.81 -5.53
CA ARG A 102 7.71 -9.71 -6.98
C ARG A 102 6.52 -10.54 -7.45
N SER A 103 6.43 -11.82 -7.04
CA SER A 103 5.31 -12.68 -7.45
C SER A 103 3.98 -12.17 -6.89
N PHE A 104 4.01 -11.48 -5.75
CA PHE A 104 2.84 -10.88 -5.12
C PHE A 104 2.48 -9.46 -5.62
N GLU A 105 3.24 -8.87 -6.54
CA GLU A 105 3.07 -7.47 -6.95
C GLU A 105 1.62 -7.13 -7.32
N ASN A 106 0.98 -7.93 -8.19
CA ASN A 106 -0.37 -7.65 -8.67
C ASN A 106 -1.39 -7.65 -7.53
N ASN A 107 -1.28 -8.61 -6.63
CA ASN A 107 -2.12 -8.73 -5.46
C ASN A 107 -1.87 -7.58 -4.47
N PHE A 108 -0.62 -7.18 -4.28
CA PHE A 108 -0.29 -6.03 -3.45
C PHE A 108 -0.83 -4.71 -4.02
N ARG A 109 -0.70 -4.48 -5.33
CA ARG A 109 -1.29 -3.31 -6.00
C ARG A 109 -2.81 -3.26 -5.83
N LYS A 110 -3.47 -4.42 -5.95
CA LYS A 110 -4.92 -4.55 -5.75
C LYS A 110 -5.31 -4.23 -4.31
N ALA A 111 -4.64 -4.83 -3.33
CA ALA A 111 -4.86 -4.55 -1.91
C ALA A 111 -4.64 -3.08 -1.57
N PHE A 112 -3.55 -2.49 -2.05
CA PHE A 112 -3.26 -1.07 -1.86
C PHE A 112 -4.32 -0.18 -2.51
N GLY A 113 -4.86 -0.57 -3.67
CA GLY A 113 -5.98 0.13 -4.31
C GLY A 113 -7.21 0.18 -3.41
N ILE A 114 -7.57 -0.94 -2.78
CA ILE A 114 -8.67 -1.03 -1.81
C ILE A 114 -8.38 -0.11 -0.61
N PHE A 115 -7.17 -0.19 -0.04
CA PHE A 115 -6.77 0.67 1.09
C PHE A 115 -6.86 2.16 0.76
N LEU A 116 -6.36 2.56 -0.41
CA LEU A 116 -6.37 3.96 -0.83
C LEU A 116 -7.80 4.47 -1.08
N ASP A 117 -8.64 3.68 -1.75
CA ASP A 117 -10.02 4.07 -2.04
C ASP A 117 -10.86 4.20 -0.76
N LEU A 118 -10.68 3.31 0.22
CA LEU A 118 -11.31 3.43 1.54
C LEU A 118 -10.81 4.68 2.28
N THR A 119 -9.49 4.92 2.26
CA THR A 119 -8.89 6.10 2.90
C THR A 119 -9.44 7.40 2.31
N LEU A 120 -9.57 7.49 0.98
CA LEU A 120 -10.09 8.66 0.27
C LEU A 120 -11.61 8.87 0.47
N LYS A 121 -12.38 7.81 0.71
CA LYS A 121 -13.81 7.94 1.05
C LYS A 121 -13.99 8.64 2.40
N ARG A 122 -13.15 8.32 3.38
CA ARG A 122 -13.16 8.92 4.72
C ARG A 122 -12.57 10.33 4.71
N ASP A 123 -11.42 10.47 4.07
CA ASP A 123 -10.65 11.71 4.04
C ASP A 123 -10.29 12.04 2.59
N ARG A 124 -11.18 12.81 1.95
CA ARG A 124 -11.02 13.20 0.54
C ARG A 124 -9.73 13.98 0.30
N ASP A 125 -9.22 14.64 1.33
CA ASP A 125 -8.01 15.46 1.28
C ASP A 125 -6.76 14.69 1.72
N TYR A 126 -6.85 13.38 1.97
CA TYR A 126 -5.71 12.56 2.40
C TYR A 126 -4.48 12.74 1.49
N LEU A 127 -4.69 12.61 0.17
CA LEU A 127 -3.64 12.80 -0.83
C LEU A 127 -3.24 14.27 -1.04
N THR A 128 -3.74 15.23 -0.27
CA THR A 128 -3.25 16.62 -0.28
C THR A 128 -2.17 16.87 0.75
N ARG A 129 -2.09 15.98 1.77
CA ARG A 129 -1.17 16.07 2.91
C ARG A 129 0.27 15.78 2.51
N SER A 130 1.20 16.06 3.42
CA SER A 130 2.60 15.67 3.26
C SER A 130 2.76 14.18 3.56
N LEU A 131 2.63 13.34 2.53
CA LEU A 131 2.74 11.88 2.64
C LEU A 131 4.10 11.38 2.18
N ASN A 132 4.63 10.37 2.86
CA ASN A 132 5.81 9.60 2.43
C ASN A 132 5.34 8.30 1.76
N ALA A 133 5.52 8.18 0.45
CA ALA A 133 4.99 7.05 -0.30
C ALA A 133 5.60 5.72 0.10
N PHE A 134 6.88 5.70 0.51
CA PHE A 134 7.51 4.48 0.97
C PHE A 134 6.91 4.01 2.30
N GLU A 135 6.69 4.92 3.25
CA GLU A 135 6.10 4.60 4.54
C GLU A 135 4.67 4.05 4.40
N GLU A 136 3.86 4.69 3.56
CA GLU A 136 2.47 4.24 3.31
C GLU A 136 2.42 2.85 2.65
N LEU A 137 3.28 2.61 1.66
CA LEU A 137 3.36 1.31 0.98
C LEU A 137 3.96 0.23 1.88
N LEU A 138 4.99 0.56 2.68
CA LEU A 138 5.58 -0.35 3.66
C LEU A 138 4.54 -0.77 4.71
N ASN A 139 3.76 0.19 5.22
CA ASN A 139 2.72 -0.08 6.19
C ASN A 139 1.64 -1.02 5.62
N ALA A 140 1.15 -0.71 4.42
CA ALA A 140 0.19 -1.57 3.70
C ALA A 140 0.75 -2.98 3.47
N LEU A 141 2.02 -3.10 3.09
CA LEU A 141 2.66 -4.40 2.86
C LEU A 141 2.83 -5.19 4.16
N CYS A 142 3.22 -4.52 5.25
CA CYS A 142 3.35 -5.13 6.57
C CYS A 142 1.99 -5.66 7.07
N LEU A 143 0.91 -4.92 6.84
CA LEU A 143 -0.44 -5.37 7.15
C LEU A 143 -0.84 -6.61 6.33
N MET A 144 -0.54 -6.62 5.02
CA MET A 144 -0.81 -7.79 4.18
C MET A 144 -0.03 -9.03 4.63
N ALA A 145 1.25 -8.86 4.99
CA ALA A 145 2.06 -9.94 5.54
C ALA A 145 1.53 -10.45 6.89
N TYR A 146 1.04 -9.55 7.75
CA TYR A 146 0.38 -9.90 9.02
C TYR A 146 -0.90 -10.73 8.77
N MET A 147 -1.78 -10.28 7.88
CA MET A 147 -3.02 -11.00 7.54
C MET A 147 -2.72 -12.38 6.94
N ALA A 148 -1.72 -12.48 6.07
CA ALA A 148 -1.31 -13.77 5.49
C ALA A 148 -0.74 -14.72 6.55
N ARG A 149 0.05 -14.19 7.50
CA ARG A 149 0.57 -14.96 8.65
C ARG A 149 -0.56 -15.53 9.49
N LEU A 150 -1.60 -14.73 9.76
CA LEU A 150 -2.81 -15.22 10.43
C LEU A 150 -3.46 -16.34 9.62
N CYS A 151 -3.62 -16.15 8.30
CA CYS A 151 -4.24 -17.15 7.42
C CYS A 151 -3.53 -18.51 7.41
N SER A 152 -2.20 -18.53 7.48
CA SER A 152 -1.38 -19.76 7.42
C SER A 152 -1.35 -20.59 8.70
N HIS A 153 -1.62 -20.03 9.88
CA HIS A 153 -1.24 -20.69 11.15
C HIS A 153 -2.19 -20.51 12.34
N SER A 154 -3.24 -19.68 12.23
CA SER A 154 -4.19 -19.54 13.35
C SER A 154 -5.29 -20.61 13.32
N GLN A 155 -5.63 -21.16 14.49
CA GLN A 155 -6.86 -21.95 14.68
C GLN A 155 -8.06 -21.08 14.26
N ASN A 156 -9.16 -21.72 13.81
CA ASN A 156 -10.29 -21.00 13.22
C ASN A 156 -10.86 -19.89 14.12
N GLU A 157 -10.82 -20.07 15.45
CA GLU A 157 -11.35 -19.11 16.43
C GLU A 157 -10.40 -17.91 16.64
N THR A 158 -9.12 -18.13 16.99
CA THR A 158 -8.10 -17.06 17.00
C THR A 158 -8.03 -16.29 15.69
N LYS A 159 -8.20 -16.98 14.54
CA LYS A 159 -8.25 -16.35 13.22
C LYS A 159 -9.42 -15.39 13.11
N ALA A 160 -10.62 -15.87 13.40
CA ALA A 160 -11.85 -15.08 13.34
C ALA A 160 -11.78 -13.88 14.28
N PHE A 161 -11.31 -14.08 15.51
CA PHE A 161 -11.13 -13.00 16.47
C PHE A 161 -10.06 -11.99 16.01
N SER A 162 -8.93 -12.43 15.49
CA SER A 162 -7.88 -11.52 15.02
C SER A 162 -8.35 -10.68 13.83
N PHE A 163 -9.13 -11.25 12.92
CA PHE A 163 -9.77 -10.49 11.83
C PHE A 163 -10.87 -9.55 12.32
N TYR A 164 -11.64 -9.95 13.33
CA TYR A 164 -12.59 -9.07 14.01
C TYR A 164 -11.90 -7.87 14.67
N MET A 165 -10.80 -8.10 15.39
CA MET A 165 -10.04 -7.01 16.00
C MET A 165 -9.34 -6.15 14.97
N LEU A 166 -8.85 -6.73 13.87
CA LEU A 166 -8.36 -5.96 12.72
C LEU A 166 -9.44 -5.01 12.20
N SER A 167 -10.69 -5.47 12.04
CA SER A 167 -11.78 -4.60 11.59
C SER A 167 -12.23 -3.57 12.64
N ARG A 168 -11.93 -3.77 13.93
CA ARG A 168 -12.21 -2.78 14.98
C ARG A 168 -11.08 -1.78 15.22
N THR A 169 -9.84 -2.20 15.03
CA THR A 169 -8.63 -1.39 15.29
C THR A 169 -8.24 -0.59 14.04
N LEU A 170 -8.57 -1.12 12.85
CA LEU A 170 -8.42 -0.47 11.56
C LEU A 170 -9.77 -0.50 10.82
N PRO A 171 -10.85 0.07 11.38
CA PRO A 171 -12.19 0.03 10.79
C PRO A 171 -12.20 0.61 9.38
N ASP A 172 -11.37 1.62 9.13
CA ASP A 172 -11.26 2.28 7.83
C ASP A 172 -10.55 1.43 6.76
N VAL A 173 -9.85 0.37 7.15
CA VAL A 173 -9.16 -0.55 6.25
C VAL A 173 -10.04 -1.75 5.89
N LEU A 174 -11.01 -2.10 6.74
CA LEU A 174 -11.73 -3.38 6.65
C LEU A 174 -13.26 -3.28 6.72
N GLU A 175 -13.87 -2.19 7.15
CA GLU A 175 -15.33 -2.07 7.26
C GLU A 175 -15.88 -0.66 6.93
N VAL A 176 -16.24 -0.42 5.66
CA VAL A 176 -17.27 0.59 5.31
C VAL A 176 -18.20 0.16 4.15
N THR A 177 -17.88 -0.86 3.32
CA THR A 177 -18.73 -1.15 2.13
C THR A 177 -19.01 -2.63 1.82
N GLY A 178 -18.80 -3.57 2.75
CA GLY A 178 -19.09 -5.00 2.52
C GLY A 178 -18.18 -5.72 1.49
N MET A 179 -17.43 -4.98 0.67
CA MET A 179 -16.50 -5.51 -0.34
C MET A 179 -15.04 -5.59 0.13
N GLY A 180 -14.63 -4.76 1.10
CA GLY A 180 -13.22 -4.60 1.48
C GLY A 180 -12.63 -5.76 2.28
N ASN A 181 -13.39 -6.33 3.23
CA ASN A 181 -12.85 -7.33 4.15
C ASN A 181 -12.59 -8.68 3.44
N SER A 182 -13.57 -9.18 2.70
CA SER A 182 -13.48 -10.49 2.04
C SER A 182 -12.41 -10.52 0.95
N GLU A 183 -12.29 -9.44 0.17
CA GLU A 183 -11.29 -9.36 -0.89
C GLU A 183 -9.86 -9.24 -0.34
N LEU A 184 -9.63 -8.44 0.70
CA LEU A 184 -8.33 -8.35 1.36
C LEU A 184 -7.96 -9.66 2.06
N ILE A 185 -8.91 -10.33 2.70
CA ILE A 185 -8.72 -11.67 3.27
C ILE A 185 -8.38 -12.68 2.17
N ASN A 186 -9.05 -12.64 1.02
CA ASN A 186 -8.75 -13.55 -0.10
C ASN A 186 -7.35 -13.30 -0.65
N ILE A 187 -6.95 -12.04 -0.84
CA ILE A 187 -5.59 -11.70 -1.27
C ILE A 187 -4.54 -12.19 -0.24
N ALA A 188 -4.82 -12.05 1.06
CA ALA A 188 -3.95 -12.57 2.11
C ALA A 188 -3.91 -14.11 2.12
N LYS A 189 -5.04 -14.78 1.81
CA LYS A 189 -5.10 -16.24 1.65
C LYS A 189 -4.26 -16.70 0.46
N ASP A 190 -4.33 -16.02 -0.68
CA ASP A 190 -3.53 -16.36 -1.86
C ASP A 190 -2.03 -16.33 -1.52
N LEU A 191 -1.58 -15.30 -0.78
CA LEU A 191 -0.20 -15.22 -0.30
C LEU A 191 0.13 -16.40 0.62
N SER A 192 -0.78 -16.74 1.55
CA SER A 192 -0.63 -17.84 2.50
C SER A 192 -0.60 -19.25 1.88
N GLN A 193 -1.20 -19.41 0.69
CA GLN A 193 -1.24 -20.67 -0.06
C GLN A 193 -0.03 -20.84 -0.97
N THR A 194 0.55 -19.74 -1.42
CA THR A 194 1.67 -19.75 -2.38
C THR A 194 3.03 -19.85 -1.66
N ILE A 195 3.09 -19.44 -0.39
CA ILE A 195 4.36 -19.29 0.35
C ILE A 195 4.26 -19.96 1.71
N SER A 196 5.36 -20.56 2.17
CA SER A 196 5.41 -21.19 3.48
C SER A 196 5.16 -20.18 4.61
N TYR A 197 4.55 -20.65 5.69
CA TYR A 197 4.36 -19.84 6.90
C TYR A 197 5.67 -19.24 7.41
N GLN A 198 6.77 -20.01 7.39
CA GLN A 198 8.08 -19.56 7.86
C GLN A 198 8.59 -18.36 7.05
N ALA A 199 8.46 -18.40 5.73
CA ALA A 199 8.85 -17.29 4.87
C ALA A 199 7.96 -16.04 5.09
N ILE A 200 6.64 -16.22 5.23
CA ILE A 200 5.71 -15.11 5.55
C ILE A 200 6.05 -14.49 6.91
N ALA A 201 6.31 -15.32 7.94
CA ALA A 201 6.66 -14.86 9.28
C ALA A 201 7.99 -14.10 9.30
N LYS A 202 9.00 -14.60 8.56
CA LYS A 202 10.29 -13.93 8.40
C LYS A 202 10.13 -12.57 7.73
N LEU A 203 9.40 -12.52 6.60
CA LEU A 203 9.10 -11.30 5.87
C LEU A 203 8.38 -10.28 6.77
N TYR A 204 7.29 -10.69 7.42
CA TYR A 204 6.54 -9.84 8.35
C TYR A 204 7.44 -9.27 9.45
N THR A 205 8.29 -10.10 10.08
CA THR A 205 9.20 -9.66 11.14
C THR A 205 10.17 -8.57 10.66
N LYS A 206 10.71 -8.70 9.45
CA LYS A 206 11.63 -7.70 8.87
C LYS A 206 10.90 -6.40 8.52
N LEU A 207 9.71 -6.48 7.94
CA LEU A 207 8.88 -5.32 7.62
C LEU A 207 8.46 -4.58 8.91
N ARG A 208 7.97 -5.32 9.91
CA ARG A 208 7.45 -4.80 11.18
C ARG A 208 8.46 -3.95 11.96
N LYS A 209 9.75 -4.31 11.90
CA LYS A 209 10.86 -3.56 12.52
C LYS A 209 11.09 -2.18 11.90
N ARG A 210 10.56 -1.93 10.71
CA ARG A 210 10.76 -0.68 9.95
C ARG A 210 9.48 0.12 9.79
N VAL A 211 8.36 -0.34 10.34
CA VAL A 211 7.10 0.40 10.34
C VAL A 211 7.30 1.72 11.13
N PRO A 212 6.84 2.87 10.61
CA PRO A 212 6.95 4.13 11.32
C PRO A 212 6.20 4.15 12.66
N PRO A 213 6.66 4.94 13.65
CA PRO A 213 6.02 5.02 14.97
C PRO A 213 4.52 5.34 14.93
N ALA A 214 4.08 6.13 13.94
CA ALA A 214 2.68 6.49 13.75
C ALA A 214 1.73 5.28 13.57
N TYR A 215 2.26 4.14 13.09
CA TYR A 215 1.49 2.91 12.89
C TYR A 215 1.89 1.80 13.87
N GLU A 216 2.94 2.01 14.66
CA GLU A 216 3.48 1.02 15.59
C GLU A 216 2.48 0.62 16.68
N ILE A 217 1.71 1.59 17.18
CA ILE A 217 0.69 1.35 18.22
C ILE A 217 -0.36 0.37 17.69
N ALA A 218 -0.83 0.55 16.45
CA ALA A 218 -1.84 -0.32 15.85
C ALA A 218 -1.35 -1.78 15.76
N PHE A 219 -0.12 -2.00 15.27
CA PHE A 219 0.44 -3.36 15.23
C PHE A 219 0.68 -3.94 16.62
N THR A 220 1.16 -3.14 17.57
CA THR A 220 1.39 -3.60 18.95
C THR A 220 0.08 -4.05 19.61
N MET A 221 -1.01 -3.31 19.41
CA MET A 221 -2.33 -3.70 19.88
C MET A 221 -2.79 -5.02 19.25
N LEU A 222 -2.68 -5.15 17.92
CA LEU A 222 -3.08 -6.37 17.19
C LEU A 222 -2.30 -7.60 17.66
N GLU A 223 -0.98 -7.47 17.81
CA GLU A 223 -0.09 -8.54 18.29
C GLU A 223 -0.36 -8.90 19.76
N GLY A 224 -0.66 -7.90 20.60
CA GLY A 224 -1.03 -8.10 22.00
C GLY A 224 -2.34 -8.87 22.16
N LEU A 225 -3.34 -8.52 21.35
CA LEU A 225 -4.64 -9.20 21.30
C LEU A 225 -4.51 -10.65 20.81
N GLU A 226 -3.70 -10.89 19.77
CA GLU A 226 -3.40 -12.24 19.28
C GLU A 226 -2.76 -13.10 20.38
N LYS A 227 -1.79 -12.54 21.13
CA LYS A 227 -1.13 -13.25 22.24
C LYS A 227 -2.09 -13.59 23.36
N TYR A 228 -2.96 -12.65 23.75
CA TYR A 228 -3.96 -12.85 24.79
C TYR A 228 -4.91 -14.01 24.43
N TYR A 229 -5.44 -14.02 23.21
CA TYR A 229 -6.36 -15.09 22.78
C TYR A 229 -5.69 -16.46 22.64
N LYS A 230 -4.46 -16.51 22.13
CA LYS A 230 -3.67 -17.75 22.10
C LYS A 230 -3.40 -18.33 23.48
N HIS A 231 -3.32 -17.49 24.51
CA HIS A 231 -3.16 -17.93 25.89
C HIS A 231 -4.48 -18.50 26.43
N PHE A 232 -5.60 -17.84 26.15
CA PHE A 232 -6.94 -18.31 26.54
C PHE A 232 -7.30 -19.66 25.89
N GLU A 233 -7.03 -19.85 24.60
CA GLU A 233 -7.28 -21.14 23.91
C GLU A 233 -6.45 -22.31 24.47
N LYS A 234 -5.30 -22.03 25.09
CA LYS A 234 -4.44 -23.06 25.69
C LYS A 234 -4.76 -23.35 27.15
N THR A 235 -5.61 -22.55 27.77
CA THR A 235 -5.92 -22.59 29.20
C THR A 235 -7.45 -22.47 29.34
N PRO A 236 -8.20 -23.57 29.14
CA PRO A 236 -9.66 -23.54 29.17
C PRO A 236 -10.23 -23.22 30.55
#